data_AF-A0A7D7XL56-F1
#
_entry.id   AF-A0A7D7XL56-F1
#
_cell.length_a   1.000
_cell.length_b   1.000
_cell.length_c   1.000
_cell.angle_alpha   90.00
_cell.angle_beta   90.00
_cell.angle_gamma   90.00
#
_symmetry.space_group_name_H-M   'P 1'
#
loop_
_entity.id
_entity.type
_entity.pdbx_description
1 polymer ?
#
loop_
_entity_poly.entity_id
_entity_poly.type
_entity_poly.pdbx_seq_one_letter_code
_entity_poly.pdbx_strand_id
1 'polypeptide(L)'
;MSVPDPNSLPEVDLSKPPADNIVRVTFEPENKTVEFVHDTMPYDGHGLPNSFLDVAENYGIFLDHACGGVAACTTCHIFLKKGAEGVSEAEDLELDRLDMAPGLQLNSRLGCQCVIEKPGTYVVEIPAWNKNYVQEGKPATAVK
;
A
#
# COMPACT_ATOMS: atom_id res chain seq x y z
N MET A 1 -31.34 8.20 -0.73
CA MET A 1 -30.34 8.38 -1.79
C MET A 1 -29.32 7.28 -1.58
N SER A 2 -29.27 6.29 -2.47
CA SER A 2 -28.35 5.15 -2.33
C SER A 2 -26.94 5.65 -2.61
N VAL A 3 -26.08 5.63 -1.60
CA VAL A 3 -24.64 5.78 -1.79
C VAL A 3 -24.19 4.60 -2.67
N PRO A 4 -23.52 4.84 -3.80
CA PRO A 4 -22.94 3.75 -4.57
C PRO A 4 -21.85 3.09 -3.73
N ASP A 5 -21.90 1.77 -3.58
CA ASP A 5 -20.89 0.96 -2.91
C ASP A 5 -19.49 1.29 -3.46
N PRO A 6 -18.55 1.86 -2.67
CA PRO A 6 -17.23 2.24 -3.15
C PRO A 6 -16.27 1.05 -3.29
N ASN A 7 -16.75 -0.19 -3.12
CA ASN A 7 -15.90 -1.35 -2.84
C ASN A 7 -15.96 -2.43 -3.94
N SER A 8 -16.03 -2.01 -5.20
CA SER A 8 -15.74 -2.90 -6.31
C SER A 8 -14.28 -2.67 -6.73
N LEU A 9 -13.36 -3.25 -5.97
CA LEU A 9 -11.99 -3.48 -6.41
C LEU A 9 -12.06 -4.08 -7.83
N PRO A 10 -11.50 -3.42 -8.87
CA PRO A 10 -11.53 -3.98 -10.21
C PRO A 10 -10.78 -5.31 -10.19
N GLU A 11 -11.43 -6.40 -10.64
CA GLU A 11 -10.76 -7.66 -10.91
C GLU A 11 -9.62 -7.40 -11.90
N VAL A 12 -8.40 -7.47 -11.41
CA VAL A 12 -7.20 -7.24 -12.21
C VAL A 12 -6.99 -8.43 -13.13
N ASP A 13 -7.27 -8.23 -14.42
CA ASP A 13 -7.07 -9.22 -15.48
C ASP A 13 -5.56 -9.41 -15.73
N LEU A 14 -4.99 -10.44 -15.09
CA LEU A 14 -3.58 -10.84 -15.19
C LEU A 14 -3.16 -11.28 -16.61
N SER A 15 -4.09 -11.31 -17.58
CA SER A 15 -3.93 -11.85 -18.94
C SER A 15 -3.24 -10.90 -19.92
N LYS A 16 -3.07 -9.61 -19.60
CA LYS A 16 -2.36 -8.65 -20.47
C LYS A 16 -0.96 -8.34 -19.93
N PRO A 17 0.07 -8.34 -20.80
CA PRO A 17 1.37 -7.81 -20.41
C PRO A 17 1.19 -6.35 -20.01
N PRO A 18 1.69 -5.91 -18.84
CA PRO A 18 1.68 -4.52 -18.48
C PRO A 18 2.45 -3.73 -19.56
N ALA A 19 1.83 -2.67 -20.08
CA ALA A 19 2.53 -1.72 -20.94
C ALA A 19 3.68 -1.05 -20.16
N ASP A 20 4.62 -0.42 -20.86
CA ASP A 20 5.87 0.15 -20.32
C ASP A 20 5.66 1.13 -19.13
N ASN A 21 4.44 1.63 -18.93
CA ASN A 21 4.05 2.62 -17.93
C ASN A 21 3.03 2.12 -16.87
N ILE A 22 2.83 0.81 -16.73
CA ILE A 22 1.89 0.22 -15.75
C ILE A 22 2.62 -0.24 -14.49
N VAL A 23 2.05 0.08 -13.34
CA VAL A 23 2.46 -0.39 -12.02
C VAL A 23 1.47 -1.45 -11.55
N ARG A 24 1.98 -2.62 -11.16
CA ARG A 24 1.21 -3.70 -10.54
C ARG A 24 1.69 -3.89 -9.11
N VAL A 25 0.79 -3.77 -8.14
CA VAL A 25 1.10 -3.97 -6.73
C VAL A 25 0.25 -5.10 -6.17
N THR A 26 0.89 -6.10 -5.56
CA THR A 26 0.23 -7.19 -4.86
C THR A 26 0.37 -7.01 -3.35
N PHE A 27 -0.74 -7.05 -2.63
CA PHE A 27 -0.83 -6.92 -1.17
C PHE A 27 -1.13 -8.27 -0.53
N GLU A 28 -0.15 -8.82 0.18
CA GLU A 28 -0.25 -10.03 0.98
C GLU A 28 -0.52 -9.68 2.46
N PRO A 29 -1.15 -10.55 3.27
CA PRO A 29 -1.68 -11.89 2.94
C PRO A 29 -3.06 -11.86 2.27
N GLU A 30 -3.63 -10.69 1.97
CA GLU A 30 -4.96 -10.57 1.38
C GLU A 30 -4.99 -10.99 -0.10
N ASN A 31 -3.81 -11.23 -0.71
CA ASN A 31 -3.62 -11.63 -2.11
C ASN A 31 -4.34 -10.69 -3.10
N LYS A 32 -4.56 -9.44 -2.72
CA LYS A 32 -5.18 -8.42 -3.56
C LYS A 32 -4.12 -7.83 -4.47
N THR A 33 -4.31 -7.92 -5.77
CA THR A 33 -3.43 -7.28 -6.75
C THR A 33 -4.17 -6.11 -7.40
N VAL A 34 -3.50 -4.98 -7.50
CA VAL A 34 -4.00 -3.76 -8.13
C VAL A 34 -3.06 -3.37 -9.27
N GLU A 35 -3.60 -2.86 -10.36
CA GLU A 35 -2.81 -2.29 -11.44
C GLU A 35 -3.35 -0.92 -11.85
N PHE A 36 -2.43 0.03 -12.01
CA PHE A 36 -2.69 1.40 -12.45
C PHE A 36 -1.59 1.83 -13.40
N VAL A 37 -1.90 2.87 -14.17
CA VAL A 37 -0.91 3.62 -14.91
C VAL A 37 -0.22 4.59 -13.94
N HIS A 38 1.12 4.60 -13.95
CA HIS A 38 1.92 5.56 -13.20
C HIS A 38 1.51 7.00 -13.61
N ASP A 39 1.33 7.90 -12.63
CA ASP A 39 0.95 9.33 -12.83
C ASP A 39 -0.53 9.62 -13.17
N THR A 40 -1.41 8.61 -13.23
CA THR A 40 -2.84 8.84 -13.59
C THR A 40 -3.80 8.79 -12.40
N MET A 41 -3.30 8.48 -11.19
CA MET A 41 -4.13 8.41 -9.99
C MET A 41 -4.38 9.80 -9.38
N PRO A 42 -5.60 10.09 -8.92
CA PRO A 42 -5.87 11.30 -8.15
C PRO A 42 -5.19 11.19 -6.79
N TYR A 43 -4.29 12.13 -6.49
CA TYR A 43 -3.66 12.22 -5.18
C TYR A 43 -4.63 12.85 -4.16
N ASP A 44 -5.02 12.09 -3.14
CA ASP A 44 -6.02 12.53 -2.15
C ASP A 44 -5.38 13.12 -0.86
N GLY A 45 -4.05 13.34 -0.85
CA GLY A 45 -3.36 14.00 0.26
C GLY A 45 -2.88 13.07 1.37
N HIS A 46 -2.86 11.76 1.13
CA HIS A 46 -2.43 10.74 2.09
C HIS A 46 -0.98 10.30 1.82
N GLY A 47 -0.02 10.85 2.55
CA GLY A 47 1.41 10.51 2.40
C GLY A 47 2.10 11.21 1.24
N LEU A 48 2.85 10.47 0.42
CA LEU A 48 3.48 10.96 -0.80
C LEU A 48 2.70 10.51 -2.05
N PRO A 49 2.72 11.29 -3.15
CA PRO A 49 2.09 10.89 -4.40
C PRO A 49 2.73 9.61 -4.94
N ASN A 50 1.94 8.66 -5.45
CA ASN A 50 2.38 7.33 -5.89
C ASN A 50 2.99 6.45 -4.78
N SER A 51 2.72 6.75 -3.49
CA SER A 51 3.11 5.88 -2.38
C SER A 51 2.23 4.64 -2.28
N PHE A 52 2.73 3.58 -1.64
CA PHE A 52 1.91 2.38 -1.39
C PHE A 52 0.66 2.69 -0.56
N LEU A 53 0.69 3.73 0.28
CA LEU A 53 -0.48 4.19 1.03
C LEU A 53 -1.55 4.79 0.11
N ASP A 54 -1.14 5.69 -0.78
CA ASP A 54 -2.02 6.33 -1.76
C ASP A 54 -2.66 5.28 -2.68
N VAL A 55 -1.87 4.29 -3.12
CA VAL A 55 -2.36 3.12 -3.85
C VAL A 55 -3.35 2.31 -3.00
N ALA A 56 -3.03 2.03 -1.74
CA ALA A 56 -3.90 1.24 -0.89
C ALA A 56 -5.27 1.91 -0.71
N GLU A 57 -5.29 3.21 -0.39
CA GLU A 57 -6.53 3.98 -0.18
C GLU A 57 -7.35 4.12 -1.47
N ASN A 58 -6.72 4.44 -2.60
CA ASN A 58 -7.41 4.60 -3.90
C ASN A 58 -8.07 3.29 -4.36
N TYR A 59 -7.53 2.15 -3.94
CA TYR A 59 -8.06 0.83 -4.24
C TYR A 59 -8.85 0.19 -3.08
N GLY A 60 -9.05 0.88 -1.95
CA GLY A 60 -9.78 0.33 -0.80
C GLY A 60 -9.10 -0.86 -0.12
N ILE A 61 -7.77 -0.93 -0.17
CA ILE A 61 -6.96 -1.83 0.64
C ILE A 61 -6.71 -1.15 1.98
N PHE A 62 -7.04 -1.86 3.05
CA PHE A 62 -6.88 -1.32 4.40
C PHE A 62 -5.40 -1.27 4.79
N LEU A 63 -4.84 -0.06 4.87
CA LEU A 63 -3.50 0.19 5.41
C LEU A 63 -3.58 1.31 6.46
N ASP A 64 -3.26 0.99 7.71
CA ASP A 64 -3.47 1.93 8.81
C ASP A 64 -2.50 3.12 8.73
N HIS A 65 -3.01 4.34 8.83
CA HIS A 65 -2.22 5.56 8.74
C HIS A 65 -2.60 6.57 9.83
N ALA A 66 -2.45 6.20 11.10
CA ALA A 66 -2.84 7.05 12.23
C ALA A 66 -2.27 8.48 12.17
N CYS A 67 -1.08 8.66 11.60
CA CYS A 67 -0.43 9.96 11.42
C CYS A 67 -0.81 10.70 10.13
N GLY A 68 -1.64 10.13 9.26
CA GLY A 68 -2.01 10.72 7.98
C GLY A 68 -0.91 10.75 6.93
N GLY A 69 0.14 9.94 7.10
CA GLY A 69 1.23 9.80 6.11
C GLY A 69 2.43 10.73 6.31
N VAL A 70 2.55 11.40 7.46
CA VAL A 70 3.68 12.32 7.75
C VAL A 70 4.90 11.65 8.38
N ALA A 71 5.08 10.33 8.18
CA ALA A 71 6.16 9.54 8.78
C ALA A 71 6.29 9.68 10.32
N ALA A 72 5.19 9.96 11.02
CA ALA A 72 5.17 10.08 12.50
C ALA A 72 4.64 8.83 13.22
N CYS A 73 4.29 7.78 12.47
CA CYS A 73 3.73 6.53 12.96
C CYS A 73 4.28 5.34 12.18
N THR A 74 4.26 4.15 12.78
CA THR A 74 4.67 2.88 12.15
C THR A 74 3.46 2.03 11.74
N THR A 75 2.26 2.59 11.81
CA THR A 75 1.02 1.87 11.47
C THR A 75 0.87 1.59 9.98
N CYS A 76 1.64 2.26 9.11
CA CYS A 76 1.67 2.02 7.67
C CYS A 76 2.82 1.09 7.26
N HIS A 77 3.45 0.42 8.23
CA HIS A 77 4.56 -0.49 8.00
C HIS A 77 4.16 -1.65 7.08
N ILE A 78 4.96 -1.86 6.03
CA ILE A 78 4.82 -2.92 5.04
C ILE A 78 6.17 -3.61 4.81
N PHE A 79 6.11 -4.85 4.33
CA PHE A 79 7.28 -5.61 3.90
C PHE A 79 7.32 -5.70 2.38
N LEU A 80 8.26 -5.04 1.74
CA LEU A 80 8.45 -5.05 0.29
C LEU A 80 9.16 -6.34 -0.16
N LYS A 81 8.40 -7.38 -0.51
CA LYS A 81 8.94 -8.66 -0.99
C LYS A 81 9.55 -8.56 -2.39
N LYS A 82 9.00 -7.69 -3.25
CA LYS A 82 9.44 -7.53 -4.66
C LYS A 82 9.31 -6.09 -5.13
N GLY A 83 10.23 -5.66 -6.00
CA GLY A 83 10.22 -4.34 -6.62
C GLY A 83 11.01 -3.27 -5.86
N ALA A 84 11.89 -3.65 -4.93
CA ALA A 84 12.72 -2.71 -4.18
C ALA A 84 13.60 -1.79 -5.05
N GLU A 85 13.92 -2.19 -6.28
CA GLU A 85 14.71 -1.40 -7.24
C GLU A 85 13.93 -0.28 -7.98
N GLY A 86 12.61 -0.29 -7.85
CA GLY A 86 11.69 0.64 -8.51
C GLY A 86 10.92 1.55 -7.55
N VAL A 87 11.24 1.48 -6.26
CA VAL A 87 10.70 2.37 -5.22
C VAL A 87 11.76 3.35 -4.75
N SER A 88 11.32 4.46 -4.16
CA SER A 88 12.18 5.43 -3.50
C SER A 88 13.03 4.76 -2.42
N GLU A 89 14.26 5.25 -2.25
CA GLU A 89 15.15 4.79 -1.18
C GLU A 89 14.57 5.11 0.21
N ALA A 90 15.05 4.38 1.23
CA ALA A 90 14.58 4.60 2.59
C ALA A 90 15.16 5.89 3.16
N GLU A 91 14.31 6.81 3.59
CA GLU A 91 14.76 8.06 4.22
C GLU A 91 15.15 7.85 5.69
N ASP A 92 16.11 8.64 6.18
CA ASP A 92 16.56 8.58 7.59
C ASP A 92 15.40 8.71 8.58
N LEU A 93 14.41 9.57 8.26
CA LEU A 93 13.24 9.78 9.10
C LEU A 93 12.36 8.53 9.20
N GLU A 94 12.17 7.79 8.10
CA GLU A 94 11.40 6.54 8.16
C GLU A 94 12.18 5.43 8.86
N LEU A 95 13.50 5.36 8.66
CA LEU A 95 14.36 4.36 9.29
C LEU A 95 14.37 4.51 10.81
N ASP A 96 14.44 5.74 11.31
CA ASP A 96 14.35 6.03 12.74
C ASP A 96 13.02 5.55 13.35
N ARG A 97 11.90 5.72 12.63
CA ARG A 97 10.61 5.21 13.08
C ARG A 97 10.52 3.69 12.97
N LEU A 98 11.05 3.12 11.89
CA LEU A 98 11.08 1.67 11.65
C LEU A 98 11.93 0.93 12.69
N ASP A 99 12.97 1.56 13.26
CA ASP A 99 13.75 0.99 14.38
C ASP A 99 12.87 0.72 15.61
N MET A 100 11.86 1.57 15.84
CA MET A 100 10.87 1.38 16.90
C MET A 100 9.74 0.40 16.52
N ALA A 101 9.69 -0.07 15.26
CA ALA A 101 8.64 -0.96 14.79
C ALA A 101 8.88 -2.41 15.24
N PRO A 102 7.84 -3.13 15.69
CA PRO A 102 7.96 -4.54 16.00
C PRO A 102 8.24 -5.34 14.71
N GLY A 103 9.18 -6.29 14.77
CA GLY A 103 9.43 -7.19 13.65
C GLY A 103 10.10 -6.54 12.44
N LEU A 104 10.96 -5.54 12.67
CA LEU A 104 11.78 -4.92 11.63
C LEU A 104 12.55 -5.97 10.81
N GLN A 105 12.47 -5.84 9.50
CA GLN A 105 13.19 -6.65 8.51
C GLN A 105 13.89 -5.75 7.50
N LEU A 106 14.88 -6.29 6.77
CA LEU A 106 15.61 -5.57 5.71
C LEU A 106 14.70 -5.02 4.60
N ASN A 107 13.57 -5.68 4.37
CA ASN A 107 12.55 -5.28 3.40
C ASN A 107 11.40 -4.48 4.04
N SER A 108 11.53 -4.03 5.28
CA SER A 108 10.53 -3.16 5.92
C SER A 108 10.59 -1.75 5.37
N ARG A 109 9.43 -1.20 5.03
CA ARG A 109 9.26 0.19 4.58
C ARG A 109 8.00 0.79 5.17
N LEU A 110 7.95 2.11 5.30
CA LEU A 110 6.70 2.81 5.60
C LEU A 110 5.92 3.03 4.32
N GLY A 111 4.70 2.50 4.23
CA GLY A 111 3.87 2.60 3.02
C GLY A 111 3.57 4.02 2.59
N CYS A 112 3.57 4.99 3.51
CA CYS A 112 3.38 6.41 3.17
C CYS A 112 4.60 7.09 2.55
N GLN A 113 5.81 6.63 2.89
CA GLN A 113 7.08 7.17 2.36
C GLN A 113 7.59 6.38 1.15
N CYS A 114 7.16 5.12 1.02
CA CYS A 114 7.60 4.24 -0.04
C CYS A 114 6.88 4.60 -1.34
N VAL A 115 7.49 5.48 -2.13
CA VAL A 115 6.97 5.95 -3.43
C VAL A 115 7.40 5.01 -4.55
N ILE A 116 6.49 4.70 -5.46
CA ILE A 116 6.80 3.92 -6.66
C ILE A 116 7.31 4.86 -7.74
N GLU A 117 8.62 4.81 -8.02
CA GLU A 117 9.29 5.68 -8.99
C GLU A 117 9.32 5.07 -10.40
N LYS A 118 9.27 3.74 -10.50
CA LYS A 118 9.32 3.04 -11.78
C LYS A 118 8.05 2.22 -12.03
N PRO A 119 7.55 2.16 -13.28
CA PRO A 119 6.54 1.17 -13.64
C PRO A 119 7.13 -0.24 -13.49
N GLY A 120 6.34 -1.19 -12.98
CA GLY A 120 6.84 -2.50 -12.62
C GLY A 120 5.89 -3.33 -11.76
N THR A 121 6.35 -4.50 -11.34
CA THR A 121 5.59 -5.38 -10.43
C THR A 121 6.18 -5.35 -9.02
N TYR A 122 5.35 -4.96 -8.06
CA TYR A 122 5.67 -4.84 -6.64
C TYR A 122 4.85 -5.83 -5.85
N VAL A 123 5.47 -6.47 -4.86
CA VAL A 123 4.79 -7.35 -3.92
C VAL A 123 5.09 -6.84 -2.54
N VAL A 124 4.04 -6.48 -1.80
CA VAL A 124 4.11 -5.97 -0.43
C VAL A 124 3.29 -6.87 0.49
N GLU A 125 3.83 -7.15 1.66
CA GLU A 125 3.17 -7.93 2.69
C GLU A 125 2.85 -7.00 3.87
N ILE A 126 1.58 -6.95 4.26
CA ILE A 126 1.07 -6.17 5.39
C ILE A 126 1.16 -7.05 6.65
N PRO A 127 1.94 -6.65 7.67
CA PRO A 127 2.08 -7.42 8.89
C PRO A 127 0.74 -7.61 9.62
N ALA A 128 0.55 -8.78 10.21
CA ALA A 128 -0.67 -9.07 10.97
C ALA A 128 -0.85 -8.19 12.22
N TRP A 129 0.23 -7.76 12.88
CA TRP A 129 0.14 -6.83 14.03
C TRP A 129 -0.37 -5.44 13.64
N ASN A 130 -0.13 -5.07 12.39
CA ASN A 130 -0.53 -3.81 11.81
C ASN A 130 -2.04 -3.81 11.48
N LYS A 131 -2.66 -5.00 11.43
CA LYS A 131 -4.10 -5.18 11.46
C LYS A 131 -4.60 -5.00 12.89
N ASN A 132 -4.65 -3.76 13.37
CA ASN A 132 -5.36 -3.46 14.60
C ASN A 132 -6.86 -3.69 14.37
N TYR A 133 -7.34 -4.90 14.69
CA TYR A 133 -8.70 -5.40 14.50
C TYR A 133 -9.75 -4.72 15.42
N VAL A 134 -9.41 -3.57 16.04
CA VAL A 134 -10.23 -2.89 17.06
C VAL A 134 -10.69 -1.50 16.62
N GLN A 135 -11.07 -1.34 15.35
CA GLN A 135 -12.07 -0.34 14.99
C GLN A 135 -13.34 -1.06 14.53
N GLU A 136 -14.32 -1.08 15.44
CA GLU A 136 -15.73 -1.25 15.12
C GLU A 136 -16.07 -0.49 13.82
N GLY A 137 -16.47 -1.19 12.75
CA GLY A 137 -17.28 -0.56 11.70
C GLY A 137 -16.86 -0.65 10.22
N LYS A 138 -15.83 -1.42 9.82
CA LYS A 138 -15.67 -1.76 8.38
C LYS A 138 -15.64 -3.28 8.20
N PRO A 139 -16.61 -3.88 7.48
CA PRO A 139 -16.75 -5.33 7.41
C PRO A 139 -15.53 -5.92 6.70
N ALA A 140 -14.82 -6.78 7.42
CA ALA A 140 -13.93 -7.75 6.83
C ALA A 140 -14.73 -8.48 5.73
N THR A 141 -14.36 -8.24 4.48
CA THR A 141 -14.92 -8.99 3.37
C THR A 141 -14.40 -10.41 3.51
N ALA A 142 -15.21 -11.23 4.19
CA ALA A 142 -15.08 -12.67 4.19
C ALA A 142 -15.28 -13.13 2.74
N VAL A 143 -14.17 -13.39 2.05
CA VAL A 143 -14.21 -14.12 0.78
C VAL A 143 -14.47 -15.59 1.14
N LYS A 144 -15.58 -16.10 0.61
CA LYS A 144 -16.09 -17.47 0.74
C LYS A 144 -15.09 -18.54 0.33
#